data_AF-A0A8S3IWJ9-F1
#
_entry.id   AF-A0A8S3IWJ9-F1
#
_cell.length_a   1.000
_cell.length_b   1.000
_cell.length_c   1.000
_cell.angle_alpha   90.00
_cell.angle_beta   90.00
_cell.angle_gamma   90.00
#
_symmetry.space_group_name_H-M   'P 1'
#
loop_
_entity.id
_entity.type
_entity.pdbx_description
1 polymer ?
#
loop_
_entity_poly.entity_id
_entity_poly.type
_entity_poly.pdbx_seq_one_letter_code
_entity_poly.pdbx_strand_id
1 'polypeptide(L)'
;MKFDTFLETVGNWGRFQKVKYIIICLTYMLPSIMVYSYTFTAAIPKYRCRNPQLESIDNYNETLNKIFDLEYKPTPTQCTNLGKKLSLEVCQSCYLKPMLAANENNSQTNVKLERCDKYVFEKTDYTKTLTEEWNIVCDRILYRTAAQMTFFFGYMVGSIFFGILADK
;
A
#
# COMPACT_ATOMS: atom_id res chain seq x y z
N MET A 1 -24.84 25.26 38.97
CA MET A 1 -23.66 26.17 39.05
C MET A 1 -23.19 26.45 37.63
N LYS A 2 -22.91 27.71 37.29
CA LYS A 2 -22.41 28.09 35.95
C LYS A 2 -20.96 27.61 35.82
N PHE A 3 -20.60 26.99 34.70
CA PHE A 3 -19.28 26.37 34.48
C PHE A 3 -18.13 27.37 34.66
N ASP A 4 -18.36 28.63 34.32
CA ASP A 4 -17.37 29.71 34.46
C ASP A 4 -16.92 29.96 35.90
N THR A 5 -17.81 29.81 36.88
CA THR A 5 -17.48 30.00 38.30
C THR A 5 -16.57 28.87 38.82
N PHE A 6 -16.70 27.66 38.26
CA PHE A 6 -15.81 26.55 38.57
C PHE A 6 -14.40 26.77 38.00
N LEU A 7 -14.31 27.31 36.78
CA LEU A 7 -13.02 27.64 36.15
C LEU A 7 -12.26 28.73 36.91
N GLU A 8 -12.96 29.74 37.44
CA GLU A 8 -12.37 30.75 38.35
C GLU A 8 -11.84 30.12 39.65
N THR A 9 -12.50 29.09 40.17
CA THR A 9 -12.11 28.44 41.44
C THR A 9 -10.90 27.52 41.29
N VAL A 10 -10.72 26.89 40.11
CA VAL A 10 -9.61 25.97 39.81
C VAL A 10 -8.27 26.69 39.61
N GLY A 11 -8.29 28.01 39.37
CA GLY A 11 -7.10 28.87 39.31
C GLY A 11 -6.30 28.77 38.01
N ASN A 12 -5.44 29.77 37.78
CA ASN A 12 -4.64 29.93 36.57
C ASN A 12 -3.65 28.76 36.34
N TRP A 13 -3.49 28.41 35.06
CA TRP A 13 -2.63 27.38 34.46
C TRP A 13 -1.36 27.00 35.26
N GLY A 14 -1.53 26.12 36.27
CA GLY A 14 -0.48 25.73 37.19
C GLY A 14 0.51 24.70 36.61
N ARG A 15 1.65 24.47 37.29
CA ARG A 15 2.67 23.49 36.85
C ARG A 15 2.10 22.08 36.67
N PHE A 16 1.21 21.65 37.56
CA PHE A 16 0.57 20.34 37.50
C PHE A 16 -0.40 20.20 36.31
N GLN A 17 -1.18 21.26 36.02
CA GLN A 17 -2.04 21.30 34.84
C GLN A 17 -1.24 21.25 33.53
N LYS A 18 -0.09 21.95 33.46
CA LYS A 18 0.86 21.87 32.33
C LYS A 18 1.34 20.44 32.11
N VAL A 19 1.82 19.78 33.17
CA VAL A 19 2.35 18.41 33.09
C VAL A 19 1.27 17.43 32.63
N LYS A 20 0.07 17.48 33.23
CA LYS A 20 -1.07 16.63 32.81
C LYS A 20 -1.44 16.86 31.35
N TYR A 21 -1.56 18.11 30.92
CA TYR A 21 -1.87 18.43 29.53
C TYR A 21 -0.81 17.88 28.56
N ILE A 22 0.48 18.06 28.88
CA ILE A 22 1.57 17.51 28.06
C ILE A 22 1.51 15.98 27.98
N ILE A 23 1.26 15.30 29.10
CA ILE A 23 1.16 13.82 29.12
C ILE A 23 -0.02 13.35 28.26
N ILE A 24 -1.17 14.04 28.35
CA ILE A 24 -2.34 13.74 27.51
C ILE A 24 -1.98 13.95 26.03
N CYS A 25 -1.42 15.11 25.67
CA CYS A 25 -1.01 15.40 24.30
C CYS A 25 -0.02 14.35 23.75
N LEU A 26 0.98 13.96 24.54
CA LEU A 26 1.96 12.94 24.16
C LEU A 26 1.28 11.59 23.92
N THR A 27 0.36 11.19 24.79
CA THR A 27 -0.38 9.91 24.66
C THR A 27 -1.24 9.88 23.40
N TYR A 28 -1.87 11.00 23.02
CA TYR A 28 -2.66 11.10 21.79
C TYR A 28 -1.82 11.18 20.51
N MET A 29 -0.58 11.65 20.59
CA MET A 29 0.33 11.68 19.42
C MET A 29 0.81 10.28 19.01
N LEU A 30 1.05 9.37 19.96
CA LEU A 30 1.55 8.02 19.69
C LEU A 30 0.69 7.21 18.68
N PRO A 31 -0.63 7.06 18.85
CA PRO A 31 -1.45 6.32 17.89
C PRO A 31 -1.49 7.02 16.52
N SER A 32 -1.47 8.35 16.50
CA SER A 32 -1.40 9.12 15.25
C SER A 32 -0.13 8.77 14.47
N ILE A 33 1.03 8.78 15.13
CA ILE A 33 2.31 8.43 14.50
C ILE A 33 2.27 7.01 13.92
N MET A 34 1.70 6.05 14.64
CA MET A 34 1.59 4.67 14.15
C MET A 34 0.74 4.56 12.89
N VAL A 35 -0.41 5.24 12.85
CA VAL A 35 -1.30 5.25 11.67
C VAL A 35 -0.62 5.92 10.48
N TYR A 36 0.05 7.03 10.69
CA TYR A 36 0.77 7.72 9.61
C TYR A 36 2.01 6.95 9.14
N SER A 37 2.74 6.27 10.03
CA SER A 37 3.88 5.45 9.62
C SER A 37 3.45 4.34 8.65
N TYR A 38 2.28 3.75 8.85
CA TYR A 38 1.76 2.70 7.97
C TYR A 38 1.60 3.14 6.52
N THR A 39 1.21 4.40 6.25
CA THR A 39 1.01 4.88 4.88
C THR A 39 2.32 4.92 4.09
N PHE A 40 3.43 5.24 4.76
CA PHE A 40 4.77 5.25 4.17
C PHE A 40 5.36 3.86 4.07
N THR A 41 5.25 3.03 5.13
CA THR A 41 5.79 1.66 5.12
C THR A 41 5.05 0.76 4.13
N ALA A 42 3.74 0.94 3.97
CA ALA A 42 2.91 0.22 3.01
C ALA A 42 2.62 1.03 1.74
N ALA A 43 3.49 1.99 1.38
CA ALA A 43 3.42 2.68 0.10
C ALA A 43 3.60 1.67 -1.05
N ILE A 44 3.01 1.95 -2.21
CA ILE A 44 3.16 1.14 -3.42
C ILE A 44 4.08 1.93 -4.36
N PRO A 45 5.40 1.62 -4.41
CA PRO A 45 6.29 2.23 -5.38
C PRO A 45 5.92 1.75 -6.78
N LYS A 46 6.42 2.41 -7.83
CA LYS A 46 6.23 1.93 -9.20
C LYS A 46 6.87 0.55 -9.33
N TYR A 47 6.18 -0.35 -10.01
CA TYR A 47 6.59 -1.73 -10.15
C TYR A 47 6.31 -2.25 -11.55
N ARG A 48 7.07 -3.26 -11.94
CA ARG A 48 6.87 -4.02 -13.17
C ARG A 48 7.15 -5.49 -12.92
N CYS A 49 6.77 -6.33 -13.87
CA CYS A 49 7.10 -7.75 -13.80
C CYS A 49 8.61 -7.98 -13.92
N ARG A 50 9.11 -8.94 -13.14
CA ARG A 50 10.49 -9.41 -13.24
C ARG A 50 10.66 -10.23 -14.51
N ASN A 51 11.77 -10.04 -15.22
CA ASN A 51 12.04 -10.85 -16.40
C ASN A 51 12.56 -12.22 -15.96
N PRO A 52 11.92 -13.34 -16.32
CA PRO A 52 12.42 -14.67 -15.99
C PRO A 52 13.78 -14.99 -16.65
N GLN A 53 14.19 -14.27 -17.69
CA GLN A 53 15.43 -14.53 -18.43
C GLN A 53 16.68 -13.81 -17.86
N LEU A 54 16.52 -12.93 -16.86
CA LEU A 54 17.65 -12.29 -16.18
C LEU A 54 17.84 -12.87 -14.77
N GLU A 55 18.86 -13.71 -14.63
CA GLU A 55 19.07 -14.47 -13.40
C GLU A 55 19.69 -13.68 -12.24
N SER A 56 20.36 -12.53 -12.45
CA SER A 56 21.15 -11.94 -11.34
C SER A 56 21.04 -10.44 -11.04
N ILE A 57 20.66 -9.54 -11.95
CA ILE A 57 20.58 -8.09 -11.61
C ILE A 57 19.44 -7.40 -12.37
N ASP A 58 18.20 -7.60 -11.90
CA ASP A 58 17.04 -6.84 -12.37
C ASP A 58 16.88 -5.58 -11.52
N ASN A 59 17.73 -4.58 -11.75
CA ASN A 59 17.52 -3.23 -11.23
C ASN A 59 16.46 -2.51 -12.07
N TYR A 60 15.45 -1.90 -11.44
CA TYR A 60 14.32 -1.26 -12.12
C TYR A 60 14.76 -0.32 -13.26
N ASN A 61 15.84 0.44 -13.06
CA ASN A 61 16.39 1.41 -14.00
C ASN A 61 17.45 0.86 -14.99
N GLU A 62 18.18 -0.20 -14.66
CA GLU A 62 19.33 -0.65 -15.49
C GLU A 62 18.92 -1.61 -16.62
N THR A 63 17.79 -2.30 -16.50
CA THR A 63 17.37 -3.33 -17.46
C THR A 63 16.60 -2.81 -18.67
N LEU A 64 16.46 -1.50 -18.83
CA LEU A 64 15.76 -0.90 -19.98
C LEU A 64 16.40 -1.23 -21.34
N ASN A 65 17.66 -1.66 -21.38
CA ASN A 65 18.41 -1.68 -22.64
C ASN A 65 18.84 -3.04 -23.18
N LYS A 66 18.67 -4.17 -22.49
CA LYS A 66 19.14 -5.45 -23.04
C LYS A 66 18.22 -6.62 -22.69
N ILE A 67 17.57 -7.10 -23.75
CA ILE A 67 17.04 -8.46 -23.92
C ILE A 67 15.68 -8.64 -23.24
N PHE A 68 14.63 -8.41 -24.04
CA PHE A 68 13.21 -8.81 -23.99
C PHE A 68 12.32 -7.62 -24.29
N ASP A 69 11.24 -7.87 -25.02
CA ASP A 69 10.11 -6.99 -25.33
C ASP A 69 9.51 -6.33 -24.06
N LEU A 70 10.24 -5.40 -23.44
CA LEU A 70 9.74 -4.41 -22.49
C LEU A 70 8.73 -3.46 -23.15
N GLU A 71 8.51 -3.59 -24.46
CA GLU A 71 7.52 -2.85 -25.23
C GLU A 71 6.24 -3.63 -25.49
N TYR A 72 6.02 -4.81 -24.88
CA TYR A 72 4.67 -5.37 -24.89
C TYR A 72 3.77 -4.65 -23.88
N LYS A 73 3.18 -3.54 -24.31
CA LYS A 73 2.08 -2.88 -23.59
C LYS A 73 0.77 -3.63 -23.93
N PRO A 74 0.14 -4.35 -22.97
CA PRO A 74 -1.18 -4.92 -23.22
C PRO A 74 -2.17 -3.86 -23.72
N THR A 75 -2.89 -4.21 -24.79
CA THR A 75 -3.92 -3.37 -25.40
C THR A 75 -5.13 -3.27 -24.45
N PRO A 76 -5.86 -2.13 -24.40
CA PRO A 76 -7.02 -1.97 -23.52
C PRO A 76 -8.06 -3.11 -23.63
N THR A 77 -8.25 -3.67 -24.82
CA THR A 77 -9.16 -4.79 -25.09
C THR A 77 -8.72 -6.10 -24.42
N GLN A 78 -7.41 -6.33 -24.29
CA GLN A 78 -6.89 -7.51 -23.61
C GLN A 78 -7.08 -7.40 -22.10
N CYS A 79 -6.92 -6.19 -21.54
CA CYS A 79 -7.16 -5.92 -20.12
C CYS A 79 -8.64 -6.02 -19.75
N THR A 80 -9.56 -5.64 -20.64
CA THR A 80 -11.01 -5.82 -20.42
C THR A 80 -11.44 -7.28 -20.49
N ASN A 81 -10.75 -8.11 -21.28
CA ASN A 81 -11.05 -9.53 -21.44
C ASN A 81 -10.66 -10.38 -20.22
N LEU A 82 -9.93 -9.83 -19.24
CA LEU A 82 -9.64 -10.50 -17.97
C LEU A 82 -10.84 -10.56 -17.01
N GLY A 83 -12.01 -10.02 -17.39
CA GLY A 83 -13.22 -10.02 -16.56
C GLY A 83 -13.12 -9.09 -15.34
N LYS A 84 -12.04 -8.30 -15.24
CA LYS A 84 -11.82 -7.29 -14.19
C LYS A 84 -11.70 -5.93 -14.86
N LYS A 85 -12.48 -4.94 -14.39
CA LYS A 85 -12.37 -3.54 -14.83
C LYS A 85 -11.10 -2.93 -14.22
N LEU A 86 -9.95 -3.32 -14.75
CA LEU A 86 -8.64 -2.89 -14.28
C LEU A 86 -8.19 -1.65 -15.06
N SER A 87 -7.54 -0.70 -14.40
CA SER A 87 -6.88 0.42 -15.10
C SER A 87 -5.77 -0.11 -16.00
N LEU A 88 -5.58 0.53 -17.16
CA LEU A 88 -4.59 0.11 -18.16
C LEU A 88 -3.18 0.03 -17.55
N GLU A 89 -2.83 0.98 -16.68
CA GLU A 89 -1.53 1.05 -16.00
C GLU A 89 -1.29 -0.16 -15.09
N VAL A 90 -2.31 -0.54 -14.30
CA VAL A 90 -2.22 -1.69 -13.41
C VAL A 90 -2.15 -2.98 -14.21
N CYS A 91 -2.87 -3.08 -15.33
CA CYS A 91 -2.80 -4.23 -16.22
C CYS A 91 -1.39 -4.42 -16.81
N GLN A 92 -0.75 -3.32 -17.26
CA GLN A 92 0.61 -3.36 -17.83
C GLN A 92 1.66 -3.82 -16.83
N SER A 93 1.53 -3.45 -15.55
CA SER A 93 2.50 -3.85 -14.51
C SER A 93 2.26 -5.26 -13.93
N CYS A 94 1.10 -5.86 -14.19
CA CYS A 94 0.67 -7.11 -13.54
C CYS A 94 0.72 -8.35 -14.44
N TYR A 95 0.74 -8.16 -15.75
CA TYR A 95 0.61 -9.23 -16.73
C TYR A 95 1.65 -9.13 -17.83
N LEU A 96 2.17 -10.28 -18.25
CA LEU A 96 3.08 -10.42 -19.38
C LEU A 96 2.42 -11.22 -20.50
N LYS A 97 2.89 -11.00 -21.72
CA LYS A 97 2.62 -11.92 -22.83
C LYS A 97 3.62 -13.08 -22.74
N PRO A 98 3.16 -14.33 -22.67
CA PRO A 98 4.06 -15.46 -22.81
C PRO A 98 4.64 -15.47 -24.23
N MET A 99 5.96 -15.65 -24.35
CA MET A 99 6.61 -15.98 -25.63
C MET A 99 6.24 -17.42 -26.00
N LEU A 100 5.00 -17.62 -26.48
CA LEU A 100 4.71 -18.79 -27.29
C LEU A 100 5.40 -18.57 -28.63
N ALA A 101 6.28 -19.50 -28.99
CA ALA A 101 7.01 -19.52 -30.25
C ALA A 101 6.11 -19.03 -31.38
N ALA A 102 6.55 -17.96 -32.04
CA ALA A 102 5.91 -17.40 -33.20
C ALA A 102 5.90 -18.47 -34.31
N ASN A 103 4.87 -19.31 -34.33
CA ASN A 103 4.40 -19.81 -35.60
C ASN A 103 3.67 -18.62 -36.24
N GLU A 104 4.45 -17.88 -37.03
CA GLU A 104 3.96 -16.92 -38.00
C GLU A 104 2.76 -17.56 -38.71
N ASN A 105 1.60 -16.90 -38.62
CA ASN A 105 0.48 -16.93 -39.59
C ASN A 105 -0.91 -16.73 -38.98
N ASN A 106 -1.09 -16.44 -37.69
CA ASN A 106 -2.41 -16.04 -37.21
C ASN A 106 -2.42 -14.73 -36.41
N SER A 107 -3.17 -13.81 -36.98
CA SER A 107 -3.58 -12.49 -36.53
C SER A 107 -3.78 -12.40 -35.02
N GLN A 108 -3.03 -11.49 -34.43
CA GLN A 108 -3.13 -10.99 -33.06
C GLN A 108 -4.58 -10.67 -32.67
N THR A 109 -5.23 -11.51 -31.86
CA THR A 109 -6.40 -11.08 -31.05
C THR A 109 -6.62 -11.91 -29.78
N ASN A 110 -6.14 -13.16 -29.70
CA ASN A 110 -6.36 -14.03 -28.53
C ASN A 110 -5.06 -14.46 -27.83
N VAL A 111 -4.19 -13.49 -27.53
CA VAL A 111 -3.02 -13.77 -26.69
C VAL A 111 -3.49 -13.84 -25.23
N LYS A 112 -3.36 -15.03 -24.62
CA LYS A 112 -3.66 -15.22 -23.19
C LYS A 112 -2.57 -14.54 -22.36
N LEU A 113 -2.95 -13.50 -21.64
CA LEU A 113 -2.09 -12.83 -20.66
C LEU A 113 -1.80 -13.76 -19.49
N GLU A 114 -0.54 -13.87 -19.11
CA GLU A 114 -0.11 -14.62 -17.93
C GLU A 114 0.24 -13.66 -16.80
N ARG A 115 -0.10 -14.07 -15.57
CA ARG A 115 0.17 -13.29 -14.37
C ARG A 115 1.64 -13.39 -14.00
N CYS A 116 2.22 -12.27 -13.58
CA CYS A 116 3.57 -12.25 -13.06
C CYS A 116 3.62 -12.78 -11.62
N ASP A 117 4.56 -13.67 -11.33
CA ASP A 117 4.80 -14.17 -9.97
C ASP A 117 5.84 -13.36 -9.20
N LYS A 118 6.75 -12.71 -9.92
CA LYS A 118 7.84 -11.90 -9.37
C LYS A 118 7.78 -10.49 -9.94
N TYR A 119 8.06 -9.50 -9.10
CA TYR A 119 8.02 -8.09 -9.44
C TYR A 119 9.35 -7.41 -9.14
N VAL A 120 9.62 -6.33 -9.86
CA VAL A 120 10.77 -5.45 -9.66
C VAL A 120 10.21 -4.07 -9.36
N PHE A 121 10.66 -3.50 -8.24
CA PHE A 121 10.17 -2.23 -7.71
C PHE A 121 11.21 -1.13 -7.91
N GLU A 122 10.72 0.08 -8.22
CA GLU A 122 11.53 1.29 -8.29
C GLU A 122 11.96 1.74 -6.89
N LYS A 123 13.24 2.10 -6.73
CA LYS A 123 13.85 2.47 -5.45
C LYS A 123 14.21 3.95 -5.32
N THR A 124 13.61 4.80 -6.15
CA THR A 124 13.90 6.25 -6.18
C THR A 124 13.42 6.95 -4.90
N ASP A 125 12.17 6.70 -4.50
CA ASP A 125 11.55 7.36 -3.34
C ASP A 125 11.57 6.50 -2.07
N TYR A 126 11.63 5.18 -2.23
CA TYR A 126 11.55 4.22 -1.13
C TYR A 126 12.62 3.14 -1.25
N THR A 127 13.43 2.95 -0.21
CA THR A 127 14.48 1.92 -0.21
C THR A 127 13.91 0.51 -0.14
N LYS A 128 12.92 0.32 0.74
CA LYS A 128 12.18 -0.91 0.96
C LYS A 128 10.79 -0.57 1.48
N THR A 129 9.78 -1.28 1.00
CA THR A 129 8.39 -1.15 1.46
C THR A 129 7.82 -2.51 1.81
N LEU A 130 6.80 -2.53 2.65
CA LEU A 130 6.07 -3.76 3.00
C LEU A 130 5.41 -4.37 1.75
N THR A 131 5.00 -3.53 0.79
CA THR A 131 4.37 -3.99 -0.45
C THR A 131 5.38 -4.71 -1.36
N GLU A 132 6.63 -4.25 -1.39
CA GLU A 132 7.75 -4.91 -2.08
C GLU A 132 8.09 -6.26 -1.42
N GLU A 133 8.27 -6.27 -0.10
CA GLU A 133 8.70 -7.47 0.64
C GLU A 133 7.71 -8.64 0.52
N TRP A 134 6.42 -8.33 0.56
CA TRP A 134 5.34 -9.34 0.52
C TRP A 134 4.66 -9.46 -0.85
N ASN A 135 5.16 -8.76 -1.88
CA ASN A 135 4.55 -8.68 -3.22
C ASN A 135 3.04 -8.37 -3.18
N ILE A 136 2.65 -7.36 -2.40
CA ILE A 136 1.25 -6.94 -2.20
C ILE A 136 0.83 -6.01 -3.34
N VAL A 137 0.82 -6.55 -4.55
CA VAL A 137 0.46 -5.84 -5.79
C VAL A 137 -0.60 -6.61 -6.58
N CYS A 138 -1.22 -5.96 -7.57
CA CYS A 138 -2.21 -6.58 -8.45
C CYS A 138 -3.37 -7.18 -7.65
N ASP A 139 -3.64 -8.48 -7.79
CA ASP A 139 -4.70 -9.18 -7.04
C ASP A 139 -4.54 -9.13 -5.52
N ARG A 140 -3.31 -8.94 -5.04
CA ARG A 140 -3.00 -8.91 -3.60
C ARG A 140 -3.19 -7.52 -2.98
N ILE A 141 -3.58 -6.51 -3.75
CA ILE A 141 -3.78 -5.14 -3.22
C ILE A 141 -4.82 -5.09 -2.09
N LEU A 142 -5.79 -6.02 -2.08
CA LEU A 142 -6.81 -6.12 -1.04
C LEU A 142 -6.24 -6.43 0.35
N TYR A 143 -5.09 -7.11 0.45
CA TYR A 143 -4.47 -7.40 1.75
C TYR A 143 -4.05 -6.12 2.48
N ARG A 144 -3.60 -5.09 1.74
CA ARG A 144 -3.27 -3.78 2.30
C ARG A 144 -4.52 -3.13 2.91
N THR A 145 -5.61 -3.11 2.16
CA THR A 145 -6.89 -2.55 2.64
C THR A 145 -7.44 -3.34 3.83
N ALA A 146 -7.36 -4.67 3.80
CA ALA A 146 -7.79 -5.53 4.90
C ALA A 146 -6.99 -5.31 6.19
N ALA A 147 -5.67 -5.11 6.09
CA ALA A 147 -4.84 -4.77 7.24
C ALA A 147 -5.25 -3.45 7.89
N GLN A 148 -5.50 -2.41 7.07
CA GLN A 148 -5.98 -1.12 7.56
C GLN A 148 -7.37 -1.22 8.19
N MET A 149 -8.30 -1.96 7.59
CA MET A 149 -9.64 -2.20 8.16
C MET A 149 -9.56 -2.90 9.51
N THR A 150 -8.72 -3.92 9.63
CA THR A 150 -8.53 -4.69 10.88
C THR A 150 -7.99 -3.79 11.99
N PHE A 151 -7.06 -2.89 11.67
CA PHE A 151 -6.54 -1.91 12.63
C PHE A 151 -7.65 -0.99 13.19
N PHE A 152 -8.45 -0.37 12.32
CA PHE A 152 -9.54 0.52 12.76
C PHE A 152 -10.66 -0.22 13.48
N PHE A 153 -10.93 -1.46 13.09
CA PHE A 153 -11.86 -2.31 13.82
C PHE A 153 -11.36 -2.59 15.25
N GLY A 154 -10.08 -2.94 15.41
CA GLY A 154 -9.45 -3.10 16.72
C GLY A 154 -9.51 -1.82 17.56
N TYR A 155 -9.26 -0.66 16.94
CA TYR A 155 -9.39 0.65 17.59
C TYR A 155 -10.82 0.91 18.11
N MET A 156 -11.84 0.58 17.31
CA MET A 156 -13.25 0.71 17.70
C MET A 156 -13.60 -0.20 18.88
N VAL A 157 -13.22 -1.48 18.83
CA VAL A 157 -13.50 -2.41 19.93
C VAL A 157 -12.77 -2.00 21.20
N GLY A 158 -11.51 -1.56 21.08
CA GLY A 158 -10.72 -1.08 22.20
C GLY A 158 -11.31 0.16 22.86
N SER A 159 -11.78 1.14 22.07
CA SER A 159 -12.36 2.37 22.63
C SER A 159 -13.64 2.12 23.41
N ILE A 160 -14.50 1.19 22.96
CA ILE A 160 -15.69 0.77 23.70
C ILE A 160 -15.28 0.10 25.02
N PHE A 161 -14.34 -0.85 24.98
CA PHE A 161 -13.92 -1.60 26.16
C PHE A 161 -13.26 -0.70 27.22
N PHE A 162 -12.28 0.12 26.83
CA PHE A 162 -11.61 1.04 27.75
C PHE A 162 -12.51 2.19 28.19
N GLY A 163 -13.49 2.59 27.39
CA GLY A 163 -14.51 3.56 27.79
C GLY A 163 -15.34 3.04 28.97
N ILE A 164 -15.79 1.78 28.92
CA ILE A 164 -16.53 1.16 30.02
C ILE A 164 -15.63 0.99 31.25
N LEU A 165 -14.36 0.64 31.06
CA LEU A 165 -13.40 0.50 32.17
C LEU A 165 -13.10 1.85 32.84
N ALA A 166 -13.06 2.95 32.10
CA ALA A 166 -12.73 4.27 32.61
C ALA A 166 -13.89 4.93 33.38
N ASP A 167 -15.13 4.55 33.08
CA ASP A 167 -16.33 5.04 33.78
C ASP A 167 -16.51 4.38 35.17
N LYS A 168 -15.77 3.30 35.46
CA LYS A 168 -15.86 2.52 36.69
C LYS A 168 -14.64 2.70 37.59
#